data_AF-D8MRR7-F1
#
_entry.id   AF-D8MRR7-F1
#
_cell.length_a   1.000
_cell.length_b   1.000
_cell.length_c   1.000
_cell.angle_alpha   90.00
_cell.angle_beta   90.00
_cell.angle_gamma   90.00
#
_symmetry.space_group_name_H-M   'P 1'
#
loop_
_entity.id
_entity.type
_entity.pdbx_description
1 polymer ?
#
loop_
_entity_poly.entity_id
_entity_poly.type
_entity_poly.pdbx_seq_one_letter_code
_entity_poly.pdbx_strand_id
1 'polypeptide(L)'
;MKQWQKHLSKAALPLVLFGTLFSIQHSAQAQTDRLIIQDGNNALSNEQARQEKEQWDETHRLRNKVNSRVEKNFDKYDRAADTRDACDQSLNVNAYWEPNTQRCLDRRSGRQIIAP
;
A
#
# COMPACT_ATOMS: atom_id res chain seq x y z
N MET A 1 22.58 49.86 67.24
CA MET A 1 22.30 48.48 66.79
C MET A 1 20.91 48.29 66.16
N LYS A 2 19.84 48.94 66.65
CA LYS A 2 18.44 48.69 66.20
C LYS A 2 18.07 49.25 64.81
N GLN A 3 18.81 50.25 64.28
CA GLN A 3 18.56 50.80 62.94
C GLN A 3 19.20 49.96 61.82
N TRP A 4 20.36 49.36 62.07
CA TRP A 4 21.04 48.47 61.11
C TRP A 4 20.22 47.22 60.77
N GLN A 5 19.52 46.65 61.75
CA GLN A 5 18.61 45.52 61.55
C GLN A 5 17.45 45.86 60.59
N LYS A 6 16.96 47.11 60.60
CA LYS A 6 15.87 47.57 59.71
C LYS A 6 16.34 47.75 58.26
N HIS A 7 17.60 48.16 58.05
CA HIS A 7 18.17 48.25 56.71
C HIS A 7 18.50 46.87 56.14
N LEU A 8 19.03 45.97 56.97
CA LEU A 8 19.32 44.58 56.59
C LEU A 8 18.04 43.81 56.21
N SER A 9 16.95 43.98 56.97
CA SER A 9 15.66 43.33 56.66
C SER A 9 14.99 43.91 55.41
N LYS A 10 15.17 45.20 55.11
CA LYS A 10 14.68 45.82 53.87
C LYS A 10 15.50 45.42 52.63
N ALA A 11 16.79 45.20 52.79
CA ALA A 11 17.67 44.75 51.70
C ALA A 11 17.58 43.24 51.43
N ALA A 12 17.13 42.44 52.40
CA ALA A 12 16.96 41.00 52.24
C ALA A 12 15.87 40.64 51.21
N LEU A 13 14.79 41.42 51.12
CA LEU A 13 13.67 41.15 50.22
C LEU A 13 14.05 41.22 48.72
N PRO A 14 14.71 42.29 48.22
CA PRO A 14 15.15 42.33 46.82
C PRO A 14 16.26 41.32 46.51
N LEU A 15 17.10 40.98 47.50
CA LEU A 15 18.22 40.05 47.29
C LEU A 15 17.74 38.60 47.15
N VAL A 16 16.71 38.21 47.91
CA VAL A 16 16.03 36.92 47.71
C VAL A 16 15.32 36.88 46.35
N LEU A 17 14.68 37.98 45.93
CA LEU A 17 14.01 38.05 44.63
C LEU A 17 14.99 37.89 43.46
N PHE A 18 16.15 38.55 43.51
CA PHE A 18 17.20 38.42 42.49
C PHE A 18 17.85 37.03 42.46
N GLY A 19 18.03 36.38 43.62
CA GLY A 19 18.55 35.01 43.69
C GLY A 19 17.64 33.96 43.03
N THR A 20 16.33 34.15 43.12
CA THR A 20 15.36 33.23 42.49
C THR A 20 15.34 33.30 40.96
N LEU A 21 15.69 34.45 40.37
CA LEU A 21 15.74 34.62 38.90
C LEU A 21 16.93 33.88 38.26
N PHE A 22 18.04 33.72 38.98
CA PHE A 22 19.24 33.03 38.47
C PHE A 22 19.16 31.50 38.60
N SER A 23 18.19 30.98 39.35
CA SER A 23 18.06 29.53 39.61
C SER A 23 17.37 28.77 38.48
N ILE A 24 16.78 29.48 37.51
CA ILE A 24 16.09 28.87 36.36
C ILE A 24 17.06 28.82 35.16
N GLN A 25 18.20 28.17 35.35
CA GLN A 25 19.06 27.82 34.22
C GLN A 25 18.55 26.49 33.67
N HIS A 26 17.64 26.54 32.69
CA HIS A 26 17.24 25.36 31.94
C HIS A 26 18.48 24.86 31.18
N SER A 27 19.11 23.80 31.68
CA SER A 27 20.05 23.03 30.89
C SER A 27 19.27 22.40 29.75
N ALA A 28 19.37 22.98 28.55
CA ALA A 28 18.90 22.35 27.33
C ALA A 28 19.78 21.13 27.07
N GLN A 29 19.43 19.98 27.65
CA GLN A 29 19.98 18.69 27.27
C GLN A 29 19.39 18.33 25.90
N ALA A 30 20.18 18.54 24.86
CA ALA A 30 19.88 17.97 23.56
C ALA A 30 20.03 16.45 23.68
N GLN A 31 18.94 15.70 23.50
CA GLN A 31 18.96 14.25 23.40
C GLN A 31 19.62 13.88 22.06
N THR A 32 20.94 13.71 22.07
CA THR A 32 21.76 13.33 20.90
C THR A 32 21.70 11.83 20.59
N ASP A 33 20.87 11.08 21.31
CA ASP A 33 20.74 9.61 21.17
C ASP A 33 20.05 9.19 19.85
N ARG A 34 19.51 10.17 19.13
CA ARG A 34 19.00 9.99 17.77
C ARG A 34 19.53 11.11 16.88
N LEU A 35 20.30 10.74 15.86
CA LEU A 35 20.63 11.61 14.75
C LEU A 35 19.33 11.85 13.95
N ILE A 36 18.60 12.92 14.26
CA ILE A 36 17.56 13.44 13.37
C ILE A 36 18.32 14.20 12.27
N ILE A 37 18.66 13.50 11.20
CA ILE A 37 19.26 14.11 10.00
C ILE A 37 18.19 15.00 9.39
N GLN A 38 18.28 16.28 9.69
CA GLN A 38 17.43 17.35 9.18
C GLN A 38 18.04 17.86 7.86
N ASP A 39 18.25 16.96 6.89
CA ASP A 39 18.66 17.30 5.53
C ASP A 39 18.11 16.22 4.57
N GLY A 40 17.30 16.65 3.61
CA GLY A 40 16.36 15.84 2.83
C GLY A 40 16.96 14.89 1.79
N ASN A 41 18.08 14.22 2.06
CA ASN A 41 18.60 13.14 1.23
C ASN A 41 19.65 12.34 2.03
N ASN A 42 19.22 11.27 2.72
CA ASN A 42 20.16 10.33 3.32
C ASN A 42 20.22 9.06 2.43
N ALA A 43 21.41 8.47 2.28
CA ALA A 43 21.61 7.31 1.39
C ALA A 43 20.73 6.12 1.79
N LEU A 44 20.45 5.96 3.09
CA LEU A 44 19.59 4.89 3.61
C LEU A 44 18.12 5.06 3.20
N SER A 45 17.58 6.28 3.22
CA SER A 45 16.20 6.58 2.84
C SER A 45 16.01 6.46 1.33
N ASN A 46 17.04 6.79 0.55
CA ASN A 46 17.02 6.61 -0.90
C ASN A 46 17.05 5.12 -1.28
N GLU A 47 17.85 4.32 -0.59
CA GLU A 47 17.86 2.86 -0.76
C GLU A 47 16.52 2.23 -0.30
N GLN A 48 15.95 2.70 0.80
CA GLN A 48 14.63 2.25 1.25
C GLN A 48 13.54 2.62 0.24
N ALA A 49 13.52 3.85 -0.27
CA ALA A 49 12.57 4.27 -1.30
C ALA A 49 12.72 3.46 -2.60
N ARG A 50 13.95 3.06 -2.96
CA ARG A 50 14.18 2.16 -4.11
C ARG A 50 13.58 0.78 -3.86
N GLN A 51 13.80 0.20 -2.69
CA GLN A 51 13.22 -1.10 -2.33
C GLN A 51 11.69 -1.05 -2.28
N GLU A 52 11.11 0.01 -1.71
CA GLU A 52 9.65 0.22 -1.68
C GLU A 52 9.08 0.36 -3.10
N LYS A 53 9.80 1.05 -3.99
CA LYS A 53 9.44 1.15 -5.41
C LYS A 53 9.49 -0.22 -6.09
N GLU A 54 10.56 -0.99 -5.90
CA GLU A 54 10.69 -2.34 -6.46
C GLU A 54 9.53 -3.25 -5.98
N GLN A 55 9.20 -3.21 -4.69
CA GLN A 55 8.07 -3.94 -4.10
C GLN A 55 6.72 -3.50 -4.68
N TRP A 56 6.53 -2.20 -4.88
CA TRP A 56 5.33 -1.67 -5.52
C TRP A 56 5.23 -2.12 -6.98
N ASP A 57 6.32 -2.08 -7.73
CA ASP A 57 6.40 -2.52 -9.13
C ASP A 57 6.08 -4.02 -9.24
N GLU A 58 6.61 -4.85 -8.34
CA GLU A 58 6.30 -6.29 -8.26
C GLU A 58 4.81 -6.54 -7.94
N THR A 59 4.27 -5.83 -6.96
CA THR A 59 2.86 -5.92 -6.57
C THR A 59 1.95 -5.50 -7.71
N HIS A 60 2.28 -4.40 -8.39
CA HIS A 60 1.54 -3.91 -9.54
C HIS A 60 1.60 -4.91 -10.71
N ARG A 61 2.78 -5.47 -11.00
CA ARG A 61 2.96 -6.52 -12.01
C ARG A 61 2.15 -7.77 -11.69
N LEU A 62 2.10 -8.20 -10.44
CA LEU A 62 1.30 -9.35 -10.02
C LEU A 62 -0.19 -9.07 -10.23
N ARG A 63 -0.69 -7.90 -9.83
CA ARG A 63 -2.07 -7.48 -10.07
C ARG A 63 -2.42 -7.51 -11.55
N ASN A 64 -1.55 -6.98 -12.41
CA ASN A 64 -1.78 -6.99 -13.86
C ASN A 64 -1.84 -8.40 -14.44
N LYS A 65 -0.99 -9.32 -13.97
CA LYS A 65 -1.04 -10.74 -14.37
C LYS A 65 -2.34 -11.42 -13.93
N VAL A 66 -2.81 -11.13 -12.73
CA VAL A 66 -4.08 -11.65 -12.21
C VAL A 66 -5.23 -11.14 -13.07
N ASN A 67 -5.29 -9.83 -13.33
CA ASN A 67 -6.31 -9.23 -14.18
C ASN A 67 -6.30 -9.83 -15.59
N SER A 68 -5.13 -9.94 -16.23
CA SER A 68 -5.02 -10.56 -17.56
C SER A 68 -5.43 -12.03 -17.58
N ARG A 69 -5.19 -12.78 -16.50
CA ARG A 69 -5.69 -14.15 -16.38
C ARG A 69 -7.20 -14.20 -16.24
N VAL A 70 -7.77 -13.30 -15.46
CA VAL A 70 -9.23 -13.19 -15.28
C VAL A 70 -9.89 -12.83 -16.60
N GLU A 71 -9.38 -11.84 -17.33
CA GLU A 71 -9.84 -11.47 -18.68
C GLU A 71 -9.81 -12.69 -19.62
N LYS A 72 -8.67 -13.37 -19.73
CA LYS A 72 -8.55 -14.56 -20.58
C LYS A 72 -9.51 -15.69 -20.21
N ASN A 73 -9.76 -15.88 -18.92
CA ASN A 73 -10.72 -16.88 -18.47
C ASN A 73 -12.14 -16.46 -18.81
N PHE A 74 -12.48 -15.18 -18.63
CA PHE A 74 -13.75 -14.63 -19.03
C PHE A 74 -13.98 -14.82 -20.53
N ASP A 75 -13.01 -14.44 -21.38
CA ASP A 75 -13.08 -14.63 -22.83
C ASP A 75 -13.27 -16.09 -23.25
N LYS A 76 -12.76 -17.05 -22.46
CA LYS A 76 -12.98 -18.48 -22.74
C LYS A 76 -14.41 -18.90 -22.43
N TYR A 77 -14.96 -18.43 -21.32
CA TYR A 77 -16.35 -18.71 -20.97
C TYR A 77 -17.32 -18.06 -21.96
N ASP A 78 -17.03 -16.82 -22.36
CA ASP A 78 -17.82 -16.08 -23.33
C ASP A 78 -17.85 -16.80 -24.68
N ARG A 79 -16.68 -17.17 -25.23
CA ARG A 79 -16.61 -17.98 -26.47
C ARG A 79 -17.32 -19.33 -26.34
N ALA A 80 -17.23 -20.00 -25.18
CA ALA A 80 -17.93 -21.26 -24.97
C ALA A 80 -19.46 -21.08 -24.94
N ALA A 81 -19.95 -19.97 -24.39
CA ALA A 81 -21.36 -19.61 -24.41
C ALA A 81 -21.83 -19.31 -25.84
N ASP A 82 -21.10 -18.47 -26.57
CA ASP A 82 -21.42 -18.16 -27.97
C ASP A 82 -21.42 -19.42 -28.86
N THR A 83 -20.45 -20.31 -28.67
CA THR A 83 -20.37 -21.58 -29.41
C THR A 83 -21.56 -22.49 -29.09
N ARG A 84 -22.02 -22.50 -27.83
CA ARG A 84 -23.19 -23.25 -27.41
C ARG A 84 -24.46 -22.70 -28.06
N ASP A 85 -24.65 -21.38 -28.00
CA ASP A 85 -25.82 -20.72 -28.59
C ASP A 85 -25.87 -20.96 -30.10
N ALA A 86 -24.72 -20.90 -30.78
CA ALA A 86 -24.61 -21.25 -32.19
C ALA A 86 -24.93 -22.73 -32.48
N CYS A 87 -24.57 -23.64 -31.57
CA CYS A 87 -24.91 -25.06 -31.69
C CYS A 87 -26.42 -25.29 -31.58
N ASP A 88 -27.04 -24.65 -30.60
CA ASP A 88 -28.47 -24.74 -30.33
C ASP A 88 -29.31 -24.10 -31.44
N GLN A 89 -28.78 -23.07 -32.12
CA GLN A 89 -29.38 -22.46 -33.31
C GLN A 89 -29.12 -23.21 -34.62
N SER A 90 -28.27 -24.24 -34.60
CA SER A 90 -27.87 -24.91 -35.84
C SER A 90 -29.04 -25.68 -36.47
N LEU A 91 -29.14 -25.62 -37.80
CA LEU A 91 -30.13 -26.39 -38.58
C LEU A 91 -29.77 -27.87 -38.69
N ASN A 92 -28.62 -28.29 -38.16
CA ASN A 92 -28.17 -29.67 -38.21
C ASN A 92 -28.85 -30.47 -37.09
N VAL A 93 -29.80 -31.31 -37.46
CA VAL A 93 -30.53 -32.20 -36.53
C VAL A 93 -29.64 -33.18 -35.74
N ASN A 94 -28.41 -33.41 -36.21
CA ASN A 94 -27.45 -34.29 -35.54
C ASN A 94 -26.46 -33.51 -34.67
N ALA A 95 -26.53 -32.19 -34.62
CA ALA A 95 -25.72 -31.39 -33.71
C ALA A 95 -26.11 -31.67 -32.26
N TYR A 96 -25.11 -31.85 -31.41
CA TYR A 96 -25.29 -31.89 -29.97
C TYR A 96 -24.16 -31.16 -29.26
N TRP A 97 -24.51 -30.50 -28.17
CA TRP A 97 -23.56 -29.84 -27.28
C TRP A 97 -22.97 -30.83 -26.28
N GLU A 98 -21.64 -30.95 -26.24
CA GLU A 98 -20.93 -31.75 -25.25
C GLU A 98 -20.46 -30.88 -24.07
N PRO A 99 -21.01 -31.07 -22.85
CA PRO A 99 -20.73 -30.19 -21.71
C PRO A 99 -19.30 -30.32 -21.18
N ASN A 100 -18.66 -31.46 -21.37
CA ASN A 100 -17.31 -31.71 -20.86
C ASN A 100 -16.22 -31.00 -21.69
N THR A 101 -16.38 -30.99 -23.01
CA THR A 101 -15.40 -30.39 -23.92
C THR A 101 -15.80 -29.00 -24.41
N GLN A 102 -17.04 -28.57 -24.14
CA GLN A 102 -17.63 -27.32 -24.61
C GLN A 102 -17.59 -27.20 -26.14
N ARG A 103 -17.93 -28.29 -26.83
CA ARG A 103 -17.91 -28.36 -28.30
C ARG A 103 -19.26 -28.78 -28.85
N CYS A 104 -19.57 -28.24 -30.02
CA CYS A 104 -20.69 -28.68 -30.84
C CYS A 104 -20.23 -29.82 -31.75
N LEU A 105 -20.69 -31.03 -31.49
CA LEU A 105 -20.29 -32.24 -32.21
C LEU A 105 -21.47 -32.83 -33.00
N ASP A 106 -21.16 -33.55 -34.08
CA ASP A 106 -22.12 -34.38 -34.80
C ASP A 106 -22.22 -35.76 -34.16
N ARG A 107 -23.44 -36.17 -33.80
CA ARG A 107 -23.73 -37.49 -33.18
C ARG A 107 -23.27 -38.68 -34.03
N ARG A 108 -23.25 -38.56 -35.36
CA ARG A 108 -22.87 -39.68 -36.25
C ARG A 108 -21.38 -39.80 -36.45
N SER A 109 -20.68 -38.67 -36.61
CA SER A 109 -19.26 -38.65 -36.97
C SER A 109 -18.33 -38.31 -35.80
N GLY A 110 -18.86 -37.76 -34.71
CA GLY A 110 -18.09 -37.21 -33.60
C GLY A 110 -17.28 -35.97 -33.97
N ARG A 111 -17.47 -35.41 -35.18
CA ARG A 111 -16.72 -34.25 -35.67
C ARG A 111 -17.32 -32.96 -35.13
N GLN A 112 -16.45 -31.97 -34.93
CA GLN A 112 -16.89 -30.62 -34.60
C GLN A 112 -17.56 -29.97 -35.80
N ILE A 113 -18.78 -29.46 -35.58
CA ILE A 113 -19.60 -28.83 -36.62
C ILE A 113 -19.31 -27.31 -36.68
N ILE A 114 -19.10 -26.70 -35.52
CA ILE A 114 -18.91 -25.26 -35.37
C ILE A 114 -17.52 -25.04 -34.78
N ALA A 115 -16.68 -24.26 -35.46
CA ALA A 115 -15.38 -23.85 -34.94
C ALA A 115 -15.55 -22.79 -33.84
N PRO A 116 -14.70 -22.81 -32.79
CA PRO A 116 -14.69 -21.79 -31.74
C PRO A 116 -14.07 -20.47 -32.21
#